data_AF-A0A428P641-F1
#
_entry.id   AF-A0A428P641-F1
#
_cell.length_a   1.000
_cell.length_b   1.000
_cell.length_c   1.000
_cell.angle_alpha   90.00
_cell.angle_beta   90.00
_cell.angle_gamma   90.00
#
_symmetry.space_group_name_H-M   'P 1'
#
loop_
_entity.id
_entity.type
_entity.pdbx_description
1 polymer ?
#
loop_
_entity_poly.entity_id
_entity_poly.type
_entity_poly.pdbx_seq_one_letter_code
_entity_poly.pdbx_strand_id
1 'polypeptide(L)'
;MSGTGGPQPSDDGVTLPQAQAFHPAEHWVQLAQQGDDDDGVDTESALGTHAATSTASLSSSILRYRTIHGRTYHSEQGNAEYWASNDEQQNESQDVNHHAMLLVLNDKLFLAPLKNDIQKVLDVGTGTGIWAIDFADEFPSATVIGTDLSPIQPSWIPPNLTFEIEDCNLTWTFEPDSFDYVHLRYLFGSITDWNALFSNAYRVCKPGGWVESYEPTVVAESDDDTIPPGSAHSEWGKFFIEGAKKMG
;
A
#
# COMPACT_ATOMS: atom_id res chain seq x y z
N MET A 1 30.14 -17.64 46.60
CA MET A 1 30.16 -16.47 45.69
C MET A 1 31.17 -16.76 44.60
N SER A 2 30.71 -17.16 43.42
CA SER A 2 31.53 -17.36 42.23
C SER A 2 30.58 -17.27 41.03
N GLY A 3 30.62 -16.13 40.36
CA GLY A 3 29.72 -15.80 39.26
C GLY A 3 30.08 -16.56 37.98
N THR A 4 29.05 -17.04 37.29
CA THR A 4 29.13 -17.61 35.95
C THR A 4 28.86 -16.50 34.94
N GLY A 5 29.88 -16.13 34.17
CA GLY A 5 29.75 -15.22 33.02
C GLY A 5 28.97 -15.89 31.90
N GLY A 6 27.89 -15.23 31.46
CA GLY A 6 27.16 -15.62 30.25
C GLY A 6 27.93 -15.22 28.98
N PRO A 7 27.62 -15.81 27.81
CA PRO A 7 28.29 -15.49 26.57
C PRO A 7 27.88 -14.08 26.11
N GLN A 8 28.86 -13.26 25.71
CA GLN A 8 28.61 -12.03 24.96
C GLN A 8 28.07 -12.37 23.56
N PRO A 9 27.12 -11.60 23.02
CA PRO A 9 26.69 -11.74 21.63
C PRO A 9 27.84 -11.32 20.71
N SER A 10 28.07 -12.12 19.66
CA SER A 10 28.95 -11.76 18.54
C SER A 10 28.32 -10.60 17.79
N ASP A 11 29.08 -9.51 17.68
CA ASP A 11 28.79 -8.40 16.78
C ASP A 11 29.14 -8.85 15.36
N ASP A 12 28.26 -9.66 14.76
CA ASP A 12 28.33 -9.98 13.34
C ASP A 12 27.79 -8.78 12.56
N GLY A 13 28.62 -7.73 12.51
CA GLY A 13 28.37 -6.53 11.76
C GLY A 13 28.12 -6.87 10.30
N VAL A 14 26.85 -6.81 9.89
CA VAL A 14 26.45 -6.79 8.49
C VAL A 14 27.10 -5.56 7.86
N THR A 15 28.22 -5.79 7.18
CA THR A 15 28.92 -4.75 6.43
C THR A 15 28.15 -4.54 5.15
N LEU A 16 27.35 -3.47 5.09
CA LEU A 16 26.71 -3.03 3.85
C LEU A 16 27.81 -2.83 2.78
N PRO A 17 27.66 -3.40 1.56
CA PRO A 17 28.62 -3.17 0.49
C PRO A 17 28.79 -1.67 0.24
N GLN A 18 30.04 -1.21 0.09
CA GLN A 18 30.32 0.15 -0.36
C GLN A 18 29.54 0.42 -1.66
N ALA A 19 28.78 1.51 -1.66
CA ALA A 19 27.95 1.91 -2.80
C ALA A 19 28.81 2.01 -4.07
N GLN A 20 28.62 1.06 -4.99
CA GLN A 20 29.09 1.18 -6.36
C GLN A 20 28.43 2.40 -7.00
N ALA A 21 29.21 3.19 -7.73
CA ALA A 21 28.75 4.42 -8.38
C ALA A 21 27.63 4.12 -9.40
N PHE A 22 26.54 4.88 -9.31
CA PHE A 22 25.36 4.81 -10.19
C PHE A 22 25.71 5.09 -11.65
N HIS A 23 24.96 4.50 -12.58
CA HIS A 23 24.91 5.03 -13.95
C HIS A 23 24.22 6.41 -13.98
N PRO A 24 24.72 7.36 -14.79
CA PRO A 24 24.14 8.70 -14.90
C PRO A 24 22.81 8.67 -15.67
N ALA A 25 21.92 9.65 -15.44
CA ALA A 25 20.57 9.65 -16.01
C ALA A 25 20.55 9.56 -17.56
N GLU A 26 21.56 10.13 -18.23
CA GLU A 26 21.73 10.09 -19.68
C GLU A 26 21.86 8.67 -20.23
N HIS A 27 22.36 7.73 -19.42
CA HIS A 27 22.47 6.31 -19.77
C HIS A 27 21.08 5.67 -20.00
N TRP A 28 20.13 5.95 -19.10
CA TRP A 28 18.79 5.36 -19.16
C TRP A 28 17.92 5.97 -20.25
N VAL A 29 18.11 7.28 -20.52
CA VAL A 29 17.40 7.98 -21.60
C VAL A 29 17.76 7.42 -22.98
N GLN A 30 19.01 7.03 -23.21
CA GLN A 30 19.45 6.47 -24.49
C GLN A 30 18.89 5.07 -24.76
N LEU A 31 18.60 4.29 -23.71
CA LEU A 31 18.00 2.95 -23.81
C LEU A 31 16.50 3.03 -24.10
N ALA A 32 15.77 3.95 -23.45
CA ALA A 32 14.34 4.14 -23.67
C ALA A 32 13.99 4.53 -25.13
N GLN A 33 14.84 5.35 -25.76
CA GLN A 33 14.67 5.79 -27.15
C GLN A 33 14.81 4.67 -28.20
N GLN A 34 15.22 3.46 -27.80
CA GLN A 34 15.37 2.32 -28.71
C GLN A 34 14.13 1.40 -28.74
N GLY A 35 13.11 1.63 -27.89
CA GLY A 35 12.01 0.68 -27.66
C GLY A 35 10.57 1.15 -27.94
N ASP A 36 10.35 2.41 -28.32
CA ASP A 36 9.00 2.97 -28.52
C ASP A 36 8.58 2.93 -30.00
N ASP A 37 7.85 1.90 -30.41
CA ASP A 37 6.98 1.91 -31.57
C ASP A 37 5.64 1.23 -31.19
N ASP A 38 4.56 2.02 -31.24
CA ASP A 38 3.12 1.69 -31.20
C ASP A 38 2.38 1.93 -29.87
N ASP A 39 1.57 3.00 -29.84
CA ASP A 39 0.42 3.14 -28.94
C ASP A 39 -0.65 4.02 -29.59
N GLY A 40 -1.88 3.50 -29.66
CA GLY A 40 -3.05 4.28 -30.03
C GLY A 40 -4.33 3.58 -29.62
N VAL A 41 -4.98 4.05 -28.54
CA VAL A 41 -6.39 3.75 -28.26
C VAL A 41 -7.06 4.93 -27.56
N ASP A 42 -8.20 5.37 -28.11
CA ASP A 42 -9.16 6.31 -27.52
C ASP A 42 -10.06 5.62 -26.49
N THR A 43 -10.39 6.30 -25.39
CA THR A 43 -11.44 5.87 -24.44
C THR A 43 -12.32 7.04 -24.01
N GLU A 44 -13.61 7.01 -24.39
CA GLU A 44 -14.67 7.79 -23.75
C GLU A 44 -15.32 6.95 -22.65
N SER A 45 -15.59 7.53 -21.49
CA SER A 45 -16.45 6.90 -20.47
C SER A 45 -17.27 7.94 -19.71
N ALA A 46 -18.58 7.69 -19.65
CA ALA A 46 -19.57 8.47 -18.93
C ALA A 46 -20.42 7.52 -18.08
N LEU A 47 -20.59 7.81 -16.78
CA LEU A 47 -21.62 7.35 -15.81
C LEU A 47 -21.16 7.90 -14.44
N GLY A 48 -21.94 8.44 -13.50
CA GLY A 48 -23.36 8.39 -13.19
C GLY A 48 -23.47 8.23 -11.67
N THR A 49 -23.58 9.34 -10.91
CA THR A 49 -23.41 9.38 -9.45
C THR A 49 -24.69 9.08 -8.67
N HIS A 50 -24.66 8.06 -7.80
CA HIS A 50 -25.59 7.94 -6.66
C HIS A 50 -24.87 7.37 -5.43
N ALA A 51 -24.75 8.20 -4.39
CA ALA A 51 -24.10 7.89 -3.13
C ALA A 51 -25.11 7.35 -2.10
N ALA A 52 -24.75 6.26 -1.42
CA ALA A 52 -25.41 5.77 -0.22
C ALA A 52 -24.78 6.42 1.03
N THR A 53 -25.59 6.62 2.06
CA THR A 53 -25.37 7.59 3.14
C THR A 53 -24.84 6.94 4.42
N SER A 54 -23.72 7.43 4.96
CA SER A 54 -23.56 8.02 6.30
C SER A 54 -22.18 7.83 6.95
N THR A 55 -21.21 8.61 6.48
CA THR A 55 -20.24 9.43 7.24
C THR A 55 -20.27 10.80 6.54
N ALA A 56 -19.77 11.89 7.16
CA ALA A 56 -20.02 13.28 6.71
C ALA A 56 -20.08 13.44 5.17
N SER A 57 -21.15 14.04 4.65
CA SER A 57 -21.40 14.15 3.20
C SER A 57 -20.14 14.60 2.45
N LEU A 58 -19.69 13.81 1.48
CA LEU A 58 -18.59 14.18 0.58
C LEU A 58 -18.85 15.59 0.07
N SER A 59 -17.98 16.55 0.42
CA SER A 59 -18.06 17.87 -0.20
C SER A 59 -17.72 17.69 -1.69
N SER A 60 -18.39 18.46 -2.56
CA SER A 60 -18.04 18.49 -3.99
C SER A 60 -16.60 18.90 -4.26
N SER A 61 -15.89 19.39 -3.24
CA SER A 61 -14.49 19.77 -3.31
C SER A 61 -13.53 18.59 -3.14
N ILE A 62 -13.90 17.54 -2.39
CA ILE A 62 -13.11 16.31 -2.24
C ILE A 62 -13.03 15.54 -3.56
N LEU A 63 -14.09 15.60 -4.38
CA LEU A 63 -14.13 14.99 -5.72
C LEU A 63 -13.40 15.80 -6.81
N ARG A 64 -12.76 16.93 -6.47
CA ARG A 64 -11.96 17.71 -7.43
C ARG A 64 -10.56 17.13 -7.48
N TYR A 65 -10.40 16.09 -8.29
CA TYR A 65 -9.11 15.50 -8.59
C TYR A 65 -8.18 16.48 -9.32
N ARG A 66 -6.89 16.38 -9.03
CA ARG A 66 -5.86 17.09 -9.79
C ARG A 66 -5.62 16.32 -11.08
N THR A 67 -5.53 17.03 -12.21
CA THR A 67 -5.15 16.42 -13.49
C THR A 67 -3.73 16.86 -13.86
N ILE A 68 -2.82 15.91 -14.07
CA ILE A 68 -1.45 16.16 -14.54
C ILE A 68 -1.20 15.24 -15.73
N HIS A 69 -0.89 15.82 -16.90
CA HIS A 69 -0.61 15.06 -18.13
C HIS A 69 -1.71 14.03 -18.50
N GLY A 70 -2.98 14.34 -18.24
CA GLY A 70 -4.12 13.44 -18.52
C GLY A 70 -4.42 12.39 -17.45
N ARG A 71 -3.56 12.26 -16.43
CA ARG A 71 -3.74 11.38 -15.27
C ARG A 71 -4.45 12.12 -14.14
N THR A 72 -5.31 11.45 -13.38
CA THR A 72 -5.96 12.04 -12.19
C THR A 72 -5.24 11.64 -10.90
N TYR A 73 -5.22 12.54 -9.92
CA TYR A 73 -4.59 12.35 -8.62
C TYR A 73 -5.54 12.87 -7.53
N HIS A 74 -5.29 12.46 -6.28
CA HIS A 74 -6.09 12.92 -5.14
C HIS A 74 -6.09 14.46 -5.03
N SER A 75 -7.13 15.01 -4.40
CA SER A 75 -7.26 16.46 -4.23
C SER A 75 -6.27 17.01 -3.21
N GLU A 76 -5.55 18.10 -3.52
CA GLU A 76 -4.64 18.79 -2.58
C GLU A 76 -5.36 19.40 -1.35
N GLN A 77 -6.70 19.36 -1.29
CA GLN A 77 -7.45 19.78 -0.12
C GLN A 77 -7.36 18.74 0.99
N GLY A 78 -6.38 18.90 1.88
CA GLY A 78 -6.23 18.06 3.08
C GLY A 78 -4.81 17.87 3.59
N ASN A 79 -3.78 18.41 2.91
CA ASN A 79 -2.35 18.18 3.18
C ASN A 79 -1.91 16.70 3.09
N ALA A 80 -2.80 15.79 2.67
CA ALA A 80 -2.38 14.45 2.28
C ALA A 80 -1.52 14.55 1.01
N GLU A 81 -0.45 13.78 0.91
CA GLU A 81 0.39 13.68 -0.28
C GLU A 81 0.46 12.21 -0.70
N TYR A 82 -0.07 11.90 -1.88
CA TYR A 82 0.03 10.57 -2.48
C TYR A 82 0.58 10.68 -3.90
N TRP A 83 1.56 9.84 -4.23
CA TRP A 83 2.36 9.98 -5.44
C TRP A 83 1.73 9.32 -6.68
N ALA A 84 0.91 8.28 -6.50
CA ALA A 84 0.32 7.56 -7.62
C ALA A 84 -1.00 8.21 -8.07
N SER A 85 -1.38 7.96 -9.32
CA SER A 85 -2.66 8.42 -9.86
C SER A 85 -3.83 7.62 -9.26
N ASN A 86 -5.05 8.05 -9.54
CA ASN A 86 -6.29 7.41 -9.07
C ASN A 86 -7.30 7.23 -10.22
N ASP A 87 -6.78 7.09 -11.44
CA ASP A 87 -7.53 6.82 -12.66
C ASP A 87 -7.66 5.31 -12.94
N GLU A 88 -8.51 4.98 -13.90
CA GLU A 88 -8.87 3.59 -14.24
C GLU A 88 -7.66 2.70 -14.51
N GLN A 89 -6.67 3.19 -15.27
CA GLN A 89 -5.46 2.42 -15.57
C GLN A 89 -4.66 2.08 -14.30
N GLN A 90 -4.62 2.99 -13.30
CA GLN A 90 -3.98 2.67 -12.03
C GLN A 90 -4.82 1.69 -11.21
N ASN A 91 -6.14 1.81 -11.24
CA ASN A 91 -7.05 0.88 -10.57
C ASN A 91 -6.89 -0.55 -11.13
N GLU A 92 -6.86 -0.69 -12.45
CA GLU A 92 -6.58 -1.98 -13.13
C GLU A 92 -5.22 -2.56 -12.69
N SER A 93 -4.19 -1.71 -12.59
CA SER A 93 -2.87 -2.13 -12.07
C SER A 93 -2.96 -2.62 -10.62
N GLN A 94 -3.71 -1.94 -9.75
CA GLN A 94 -3.92 -2.39 -8.37
C GLN A 94 -4.64 -3.74 -8.30
N ASP A 95 -5.64 -3.96 -9.15
CA ASP A 95 -6.40 -5.23 -9.20
C ASP A 95 -5.53 -6.38 -9.72
N VAL A 96 -4.66 -6.13 -10.71
CA VAL A 96 -3.66 -7.11 -11.17
C VAL A 96 -2.68 -7.46 -10.04
N ASN A 97 -2.20 -6.46 -9.29
CA ASN A 97 -1.33 -6.69 -8.14
C ASN A 97 -2.03 -7.49 -7.04
N HIS A 98 -3.32 -7.24 -6.81
CA HIS A 98 -4.12 -8.03 -5.87
C HIS A 98 -4.17 -9.51 -6.29
N HIS A 99 -4.46 -9.78 -7.56
CA HIS A 99 -4.48 -11.15 -8.07
C HIS A 99 -3.09 -11.82 -7.98
N ALA A 100 -2.02 -11.11 -8.33
CA ALA A 100 -0.66 -11.60 -8.18
C ALA A 100 -0.33 -11.97 -6.72
N MET A 101 -0.83 -11.19 -5.75
CA MET A 101 -0.66 -11.51 -4.33
C MET A 101 -1.42 -12.75 -3.90
N LEU A 102 -2.65 -12.95 -4.37
CA LEU A 102 -3.36 -14.20 -4.12
C LEU A 102 -2.56 -15.40 -4.63
N LEU A 103 -2.00 -15.33 -5.83
CA LEU A 103 -1.17 -16.42 -6.37
C LEU A 103 0.05 -16.73 -5.50
N VAL A 104 0.77 -15.70 -5.05
CA VAL A 104 1.94 -15.86 -4.16
C VAL A 104 1.54 -16.44 -2.80
N LEU A 105 0.37 -16.07 -2.29
CA LEU A 105 -0.15 -16.52 -0.99
C LEU A 105 -0.94 -17.84 -1.08
N ASN A 106 -0.96 -18.49 -2.24
CA ASN A 106 -1.74 -19.71 -2.53
C ASN A 106 -3.25 -19.50 -2.30
N ASP A 107 -3.81 -18.48 -2.96
CA ASP A 107 -5.21 -18.07 -2.94
C ASP A 107 -5.73 -17.70 -1.53
N LYS A 108 -4.85 -17.18 -0.67
CA LYS A 108 -5.21 -16.68 0.66
C LYS A 108 -5.17 -15.15 0.71
N LEU A 109 -6.20 -14.55 1.31
CA LEU A 109 -6.27 -13.10 1.56
C LEU A 109 -5.34 -12.65 2.68
N PHE A 110 -5.00 -13.53 3.62
CA PHE A 110 -4.20 -13.25 4.80
C PHE A 110 -3.46 -14.51 5.28
N LEU A 111 -2.38 -14.33 6.05
CA LEU A 111 -1.59 -15.42 6.65
C LEU A 111 -1.74 -15.48 8.17
N ALA A 112 -2.23 -14.39 8.78
CA ALA A 112 -2.56 -14.31 10.18
C ALA A 112 -3.48 -15.48 10.58
N PRO A 113 -3.25 -16.14 11.72
CA PRO A 113 -4.07 -17.26 12.17
C PRO A 113 -5.38 -16.73 12.78
N LEU A 114 -6.23 -16.13 11.93
CA LEU A 114 -7.53 -15.61 12.29
C LEU A 114 -8.45 -16.77 12.70
N LYS A 115 -9.31 -16.48 13.67
CA LYS A 115 -10.34 -17.41 14.13
C LYS A 115 -11.66 -17.12 13.42
N ASN A 116 -12.60 -18.06 13.47
CA ASN A 116 -13.91 -17.87 12.85
C ASN A 116 -14.80 -16.84 13.57
N ASP A 117 -14.36 -16.30 14.71
CA ASP A 117 -15.10 -15.34 15.54
C ASP A 117 -14.65 -13.88 15.32
N ILE A 118 -13.85 -13.58 14.30
CA ILE A 118 -13.51 -12.19 13.92
C ILE A 118 -14.79 -11.36 13.76
N GLN A 119 -14.85 -10.21 14.45
CA GLN A 119 -16.03 -9.35 14.45
C GLN A 119 -15.76 -8.02 13.75
N LYS A 120 -14.54 -7.48 13.82
CA LYS A 120 -14.23 -6.16 13.27
C LYS A 120 -12.85 -6.12 12.62
N VAL A 121 -12.79 -5.71 11.37
CA VAL A 121 -11.58 -5.66 10.53
C VAL A 121 -11.38 -4.27 9.95
N LEU A 122 -10.12 -3.83 9.91
CA LEU A 122 -9.70 -2.59 9.26
C LEU A 122 -8.74 -2.93 8.11
N ASP A 123 -9.03 -2.42 6.91
CA ASP A 123 -8.14 -2.43 5.75
C ASP A 123 -7.64 -1.02 5.48
N VAL A 124 -6.35 -0.76 5.73
CA VAL A 124 -5.74 0.57 5.67
C VAL A 124 -5.11 0.80 4.30
N GLY A 125 -5.50 1.88 3.63
CA GLY A 125 -5.10 2.17 2.24
C GLY A 125 -5.68 1.14 1.29
N THR A 126 -7.00 1.00 1.33
CA THR A 126 -7.75 -0.06 0.65
C THR A 126 -7.70 0.04 -0.89
N GLY A 127 -7.31 1.19 -1.45
CA GLY A 127 -7.22 1.41 -2.89
C GLY A 127 -8.58 1.22 -3.57
N THR A 128 -8.67 0.33 -4.56
CA THR A 128 -9.93 -0.06 -5.21
C THR A 128 -10.94 -0.71 -4.25
N GLY A 129 -10.49 -1.20 -3.09
CA GLY A 129 -11.31 -1.88 -2.11
C GLY A 129 -11.43 -3.39 -2.33
N ILE A 130 -10.78 -3.94 -3.36
CA ILE A 130 -10.94 -5.34 -3.79
C ILE A 130 -10.63 -6.34 -2.66
N TRP A 131 -9.58 -6.09 -1.87
CA TRP A 131 -9.26 -6.96 -0.72
C TRP A 131 -10.34 -6.92 0.36
N ALA A 132 -10.82 -5.71 0.69
CA ALA A 132 -11.84 -5.54 1.72
C ALA A 132 -13.18 -6.17 1.30
N ILE A 133 -13.50 -6.12 0.00
CA ILE A 133 -14.67 -6.79 -0.59
C ILE A 133 -14.53 -8.31 -0.44
N ASP A 134 -13.43 -8.88 -0.91
CA ASP A 134 -13.20 -10.34 -0.85
C ASP A 134 -13.20 -10.83 0.60
N PHE A 135 -12.59 -10.08 1.53
CA PHE A 135 -12.60 -10.42 2.96
C PHE A 135 -14.02 -10.34 3.55
N ALA A 136 -14.79 -9.30 3.21
CA ALA A 136 -16.15 -9.14 3.70
C ALA A 136 -17.08 -10.27 3.20
N ASP A 137 -16.87 -10.76 1.99
CA ASP A 137 -17.58 -11.93 1.44
C ASP A 137 -17.16 -13.25 2.13
N GLU A 138 -15.87 -13.42 2.47
CA GLU A 138 -15.39 -14.61 3.21
C GLU A 138 -15.88 -14.62 4.68
N PHE A 139 -16.02 -13.44 5.30
CA PHE A 139 -16.44 -13.26 6.68
C PHE A 139 -17.72 -12.42 6.82
N PRO A 140 -18.90 -12.95 6.41
CA PRO A 140 -20.15 -12.18 6.38
C PRO A 140 -20.66 -11.74 7.76
N SER A 141 -20.13 -12.32 8.85
CA SER A 141 -20.44 -11.92 10.23
C SER A 141 -19.55 -10.79 10.76
N ALA A 142 -18.43 -10.51 10.11
CA ALA A 142 -17.50 -9.45 10.51
C ALA A 142 -17.94 -8.13 9.88
N THR A 143 -17.76 -7.02 10.61
CA THR A 143 -17.78 -5.67 10.03
C THR A 143 -16.40 -5.33 9.51
N VAL A 144 -16.32 -5.00 8.22
CA VAL A 144 -15.08 -4.58 7.55
C VAL A 144 -15.15 -3.08 7.29
N ILE A 145 -14.07 -2.37 7.63
CA ILE A 145 -13.89 -0.95 7.32
C ILE A 145 -12.66 -0.83 6.42
N GLY A 146 -12.82 -0.28 5.22
CA GLY A 146 -11.70 0.09 4.36
C GLY A 146 -11.47 1.59 4.42
N THR A 147 -10.21 2.03 4.57
CA THR A 147 -9.87 3.45 4.56
C THR A 147 -8.94 3.80 3.40
N ASP A 148 -9.17 4.93 2.75
CA ASP A 148 -8.27 5.47 1.72
C ASP A 148 -8.34 6.99 1.67
N LEU A 149 -7.35 7.62 1.05
CA LEU A 149 -7.37 9.06 0.76
C LEU A 149 -8.35 9.41 -0.36
N SER A 150 -8.52 8.51 -1.33
CA SER A 150 -9.34 8.75 -2.51
C SER A 150 -10.62 7.90 -2.50
N PRO A 151 -11.80 8.51 -2.71
CA PRO A 151 -13.05 7.76 -2.84
C PRO A 151 -13.21 7.19 -4.27
N ILE A 152 -12.45 6.15 -4.57
CA ILE A 152 -12.43 5.45 -5.87
C ILE A 152 -13.12 4.08 -5.82
N GLN A 153 -13.65 3.70 -4.67
CA GLN A 153 -14.21 2.37 -4.43
C GLN A 153 -15.59 2.22 -5.11
N PRO A 154 -15.98 1.00 -5.50
CA PRO A 154 -17.26 0.75 -6.15
C PRO A 154 -18.45 1.08 -5.23
N SER A 155 -19.59 1.39 -5.83
CA SER A 155 -20.84 1.67 -5.10
C SER A 155 -21.58 0.40 -4.67
N TRP A 156 -21.35 -0.72 -5.36
CA TRP A 156 -21.93 -2.02 -5.04
C TRP A 156 -20.93 -2.84 -4.22
N ILE A 157 -21.16 -2.90 -2.91
CA ILE A 157 -20.26 -3.53 -1.94
C ILE A 157 -21.02 -4.48 -1.02
N PRO A 158 -20.34 -5.44 -0.36
CA PRO A 158 -20.95 -6.30 0.66
C PRO A 158 -21.62 -5.46 1.77
N PRO A 159 -22.76 -5.90 2.32
CA PRO A 159 -23.53 -5.13 3.30
C PRO A 159 -22.82 -4.95 4.64
N ASN A 160 -21.76 -5.73 4.90
CA ASN A 160 -20.92 -5.68 6.08
C ASN A 160 -19.61 -4.91 5.87
N LEU A 161 -19.44 -4.25 4.71
CA LEU A 161 -18.29 -3.41 4.37
C LEU A 161 -18.70 -1.93 4.31
N THR A 162 -17.86 -1.06 4.86
CA THR A 162 -17.96 0.40 4.70
C THR A 162 -16.62 1.00 4.34
N PHE A 163 -16.62 1.98 3.43
CA PHE A 163 -15.43 2.74 3.07
C PHE A 163 -15.45 4.14 3.70
N GLU A 164 -14.32 4.55 4.28
CA GLU A 164 -14.14 5.85 4.91
C GLU A 164 -12.94 6.58 4.29
N ILE A 165 -13.07 7.90 4.11
CA ILE A 165 -11.93 8.72 3.67
C ILE A 165 -11.10 9.08 4.90
N GLU A 166 -9.88 8.57 4.98
CA GLU A 166 -8.96 8.83 6.09
C GLU A 166 -7.50 8.84 5.60
N ASP A 167 -6.70 9.76 6.12
CA ASP A 167 -5.26 9.78 5.90
C ASP A 167 -4.57 8.94 6.99
N CYS A 168 -4.02 7.79 6.59
CA CYS A 168 -3.35 6.87 7.51
C CYS A 168 -2.05 7.43 8.14
N ASN A 169 -1.50 8.53 7.62
CA ASN A 169 -0.37 9.25 8.22
C ASN A 169 -0.77 10.08 9.44
N LEU A 170 -2.07 10.33 9.64
CA LEU A 170 -2.57 11.08 10.78
C LEU A 170 -2.87 10.16 11.97
N THR A 171 -3.25 10.76 13.10
CA THR A 171 -3.78 9.98 14.23
C THR A 171 -5.13 9.40 13.83
N TRP A 172 -5.25 8.07 13.86
CA TRP A 172 -6.49 7.43 13.44
C TRP A 172 -7.63 7.71 14.41
N THR A 173 -8.83 7.92 13.87
CA THR A 173 -10.02 8.31 14.64
C THR A 173 -10.71 7.16 15.36
N PHE A 174 -10.24 5.93 15.16
CA PHE A 174 -10.81 4.74 15.80
C PHE A 174 -10.43 4.59 17.26
N GLU A 175 -11.35 4.00 18.02
CA GLU A 175 -11.16 3.66 19.42
C GLU A 175 -10.03 2.62 19.60
N PRO A 176 -9.24 2.72 20.69
CA PRO A 176 -8.28 1.69 21.05
C PRO A 176 -8.92 0.32 21.24
N ASP A 177 -8.15 -0.75 21.04
CA ASP A 177 -8.56 -2.15 21.29
C ASP A 177 -9.92 -2.52 20.65
N SER A 178 -10.18 -2.06 19.43
CA SER A 178 -11.49 -2.19 18.77
C SER A 178 -11.52 -3.15 17.59
N PHE A 179 -10.40 -3.38 16.91
CA PHE A 179 -10.30 -4.29 15.76
C PHE A 179 -9.68 -5.63 16.13
N ASP A 180 -10.26 -6.72 15.62
CA ASP A 180 -9.68 -8.06 15.76
C ASP A 180 -8.55 -8.28 14.75
N TYR A 181 -8.60 -7.57 13.62
CA TYR A 181 -7.61 -7.64 12.56
C TYR A 181 -7.42 -6.28 11.88
N VAL A 182 -6.16 -5.89 11.67
CA VAL A 182 -5.76 -4.71 10.90
C VAL A 182 -4.86 -5.19 9.76
N HIS A 183 -5.31 -4.98 8.53
CA HIS A 183 -4.59 -5.31 7.31
C HIS A 183 -4.03 -4.03 6.67
N LEU A 184 -2.79 -4.11 6.20
CA LEU A 184 -2.11 -3.06 5.45
C LEU A 184 -1.40 -3.69 4.26
N ARG A 185 -1.47 -3.08 3.08
CA ARG A 185 -0.76 -3.60 1.91
C ARG A 185 -0.43 -2.52 0.90
N TYR A 186 0.77 -2.58 0.32
CA TYR A 186 1.24 -1.67 -0.73
C TYR A 186 1.20 -0.19 -0.31
N LEU A 187 1.54 0.11 0.95
CA LEU A 187 1.63 1.48 1.44
C LEU A 187 3.01 2.11 1.21
N PHE A 188 4.00 1.35 0.69
CA PHE A 188 5.31 1.87 0.36
C PHE A 188 5.25 3.15 -0.51
N GLY A 189 6.06 4.14 -0.14
CA GLY A 189 6.09 5.45 -0.80
C GLY A 189 5.01 6.43 -0.36
N SER A 190 4.02 6.00 0.44
CA SER A 190 2.89 6.84 0.88
C SER A 190 2.87 7.09 2.39
N ILE A 191 3.75 6.42 3.12
CA ILE A 191 3.89 6.52 4.57
C ILE A 191 5.13 7.36 4.91
N THR A 192 4.90 8.42 5.66
CA THR A 192 5.93 9.35 6.14
C THR A 192 6.62 8.84 7.41
N ASP A 193 5.87 8.22 8.33
CA ASP A 193 6.39 7.62 9.55
C ASP A 193 5.75 6.24 9.79
N TRP A 194 6.52 5.20 9.46
CA TRP A 194 6.10 3.81 9.69
C TRP A 194 5.92 3.47 11.17
N ASN A 195 6.67 4.09 12.09
CA ASN A 195 6.49 3.87 13.52
C ASN A 195 5.15 4.45 13.98
N ALA A 196 4.76 5.62 13.47
CA ALA A 196 3.46 6.22 13.77
C ALA A 196 2.32 5.36 13.21
N LEU A 197 2.46 4.87 11.96
CA LEU A 197 1.49 3.95 11.34
C LEU A 197 1.27 2.69 12.19
N PHE A 198 2.36 1.98 12.53
CA PHE A 198 2.26 0.77 13.34
C PHE A 198 1.85 1.05 14.78
N SER A 199 2.16 2.23 15.33
CA SER A 199 1.66 2.65 16.66
C SER A 199 0.15 2.85 16.64
N ASN A 200 -0.41 3.45 15.58
CA ASN A 200 -1.84 3.54 15.38
C ASN A 200 -2.47 2.15 15.20
N ALA A 201 -1.90 1.30 14.34
CA ALA A 201 -2.38 -0.06 14.11
C ALA A 201 -2.41 -0.89 15.40
N TYR A 202 -1.34 -0.84 16.17
CA TYR A 202 -1.24 -1.49 17.48
C TYR A 202 -2.28 -0.95 18.46
N ARG A 203 -2.45 0.37 18.54
CA ARG A 203 -3.40 1.01 19.47
C ARG A 203 -4.84 0.56 19.21
N VAL A 204 -5.26 0.49 17.94
CA VAL A 204 -6.65 0.16 17.59
C VAL A 204 -6.90 -1.35 17.55
N CYS A 205 -5.84 -2.15 17.43
CA CYS A 205 -5.92 -3.61 17.45
C CYS A 205 -6.14 -4.11 18.88
N LYS A 206 -7.09 -5.05 19.05
CA LYS A 206 -7.40 -5.69 20.33
C LYS A 206 -6.20 -6.47 20.87
N PRO A 207 -6.08 -6.64 22.20
CA PRO A 207 -5.18 -7.62 22.77
C PRO A 207 -5.49 -9.02 22.24
N GLY A 208 -4.50 -9.64 21.58
CA GLY A 208 -4.66 -10.95 20.92
C GLY A 208 -5.24 -10.90 19.50
N GLY A 209 -5.53 -9.71 18.97
CA GLY A 209 -5.78 -9.48 17.56
C GLY A 209 -4.49 -9.47 16.73
N TRP A 210 -4.63 -9.28 15.42
CA TRP A 210 -3.52 -9.30 14.49
C TRP A 210 -3.37 -7.97 13.73
N VAL A 211 -2.12 -7.56 13.54
CA VAL A 211 -1.76 -6.55 12.54
C VAL A 211 -0.91 -7.29 11.52
N GLU A 212 -1.34 -7.26 10.25
CA GLU A 212 -0.62 -7.91 9.15
C GLU A 212 -0.35 -6.88 8.05
N SER A 213 0.89 -6.86 7.57
CA SER A 213 1.34 -5.92 6.55
C SER A 213 2.08 -6.66 5.44
N TYR A 214 1.73 -6.36 4.19
CA TYR A 214 2.40 -6.86 2.99
C TYR A 214 3.01 -5.69 2.22
N GLU A 215 4.33 -5.57 2.26
CA GLU A 215 5.04 -4.52 1.55
C GLU A 215 6.06 -5.14 0.57
N PRO A 216 6.06 -4.70 -0.70
CA PRO A 216 7.10 -5.09 -1.62
C PRO A 216 8.41 -4.41 -1.22
N THR A 217 9.51 -5.11 -1.41
CA THR A 217 10.83 -4.47 -1.39
C THR A 217 11.05 -3.71 -2.70
N VAL A 218 11.62 -2.51 -2.61
CA VAL A 218 12.10 -1.77 -3.79
C VAL A 218 13.42 -2.34 -4.33
N VAL A 219 14.08 -3.23 -3.58
CA VAL A 219 15.32 -3.89 -3.97
C VAL A 219 14.98 -5.19 -4.69
N ALA A 220 15.28 -5.23 -5.99
CA ALA A 220 15.15 -6.45 -6.77
C ALA A 220 16.35 -7.36 -6.55
N GLU A 221 16.10 -8.63 -6.25
CA GLU A 221 17.11 -9.66 -6.00
C GLU A 221 16.81 -10.90 -6.85
N SER A 222 17.84 -11.68 -7.16
CA SER A 222 17.73 -12.95 -7.90
C SER A 222 18.53 -14.03 -7.19
N ASP A 223 18.00 -15.24 -7.12
CA ASP A 223 18.68 -16.42 -6.58
C ASP A 223 19.51 -17.19 -7.64
N ASP A 224 19.40 -16.79 -8.91
CA ASP A 224 20.06 -17.38 -10.07
C ASP A 224 20.98 -16.41 -10.83
N ASP A 225 21.36 -15.29 -10.19
CA ASP A 225 22.21 -14.22 -10.74
C ASP A 225 21.65 -13.51 -11.99
N THR A 226 20.34 -13.63 -12.28
CA THR A 226 19.69 -12.91 -13.40
C THR A 226 19.59 -11.40 -13.21
N ILE A 227 19.82 -10.90 -11.99
CA ILE A 227 19.97 -9.47 -11.69
C ILE A 227 21.45 -9.19 -11.38
N PRO A 228 22.30 -9.03 -12.42
CA PRO A 228 23.71 -8.75 -12.21
C PRO A 228 23.93 -7.32 -11.68
N PRO A 229 25.01 -7.07 -10.93
CA PRO A 229 25.39 -5.72 -10.49
C PRO A 229 25.53 -4.75 -11.67
N GLY A 230 24.93 -3.56 -11.55
CA GLY A 230 24.93 -2.52 -12.60
C GLY A 230 23.79 -2.66 -13.61
N SER A 231 23.00 -3.74 -13.54
CA SER A 231 21.74 -3.82 -14.29
C SER A 231 20.73 -2.77 -13.80
N ALA A 232 19.78 -2.39 -14.65
CA ALA A 232 18.69 -1.46 -14.30
C ALA A 232 17.95 -1.89 -13.03
N HIS A 233 17.63 -3.19 -12.93
CA HIS A 233 16.97 -3.77 -11.77
C HIS A 233 17.81 -3.66 -10.49
N SER A 234 19.13 -3.88 -10.59
CA SER A 234 20.04 -3.74 -9.44
C SER A 234 20.26 -2.28 -9.01
N GLU A 235 20.03 -1.31 -9.89
CA GLU A 235 20.15 0.12 -9.57
C GLU A 235 18.84 0.76 -9.10
N TRP A 236 17.70 0.24 -9.55
CA TRP A 236 16.36 0.73 -9.20
C TRP A 236 16.16 0.95 -7.71
N GLY A 237 16.38 -0.08 -6.89
CA GLY A 237 16.20 0.02 -5.44
C GLY A 237 17.12 1.08 -4.81
N LYS A 238 18.32 1.27 -5.36
CA LYS A 238 19.25 2.29 -4.88
C LYS A 238 18.74 3.70 -5.18
N PHE A 239 18.15 3.93 -6.36
CA PHE A 239 17.53 5.22 -6.69
C PHE A 239 16.37 5.55 -5.75
N PHE A 240 15.51 4.57 -5.45
CA PHE A 240 14.40 4.75 -4.51
C PHE A 240 14.90 5.10 -3.10
N ILE A 241 15.88 4.36 -2.60
CA ILE A 241 16.44 4.59 -1.27
C ILE A 241 17.10 5.96 -1.16
N GLU A 242 17.92 6.36 -2.14
CA GLU A 242 18.58 7.67 -2.13
C GLU A 242 17.59 8.82 -2.38
N GLY A 243 16.54 8.59 -3.16
CA GLY A 243 15.43 9.53 -3.31
C GLY A 243 14.69 9.75 -1.99
N ALA A 244 14.30 8.67 -1.32
CA ALA A 244 13.61 8.72 -0.03
C ALA A 244 14.43 9.46 1.04
N LYS A 245 15.73 9.16 1.18
CA LYS A 245 16.62 9.87 2.13
C LYS A 245 16.70 11.38 1.92
N LYS A 246 16.50 11.86 0.68
CA LYS A 246 16.54 13.29 0.36
C LYS A 246 15.20 13.98 0.63
N MET A 247 14.10 13.23 0.64
CA MET A 247 12.76 13.78 0.90
C MET A 247 12.50 14.00 2.40
N GLY A 248 13.28 13.37 3.28
CA GLY A 248 13.24 13.57 4.73
C GLY A 248 12.96 12.30 5.48
#